data_AF-A0A5Y5LWZ3-F1
#
_entry.id   AF-A0A5Y5LWZ3-F1
#
_cell.length_a   1.000
_cell.length_b   1.000
_cell.length_c   1.000
_cell.angle_alpha   90.00
_cell.angle_beta   90.00
_cell.angle_gamma   90.00
#
_symmetry.space_group_name_H-M   'P 1'
#
loop_
_entity.id
_entity.type
_entity.pdbx_description
1 polymer ?
#
loop_
_entity_poly.entity_id
_entity_poly.type
_entity_poly.pdbx_seq_one_letter_code
_entity_poly.pdbx_strand_id
1 'polypeptide(L)' 'MKAVNLFLLASIIGVELILGIVVAPTIFFPQNLIGEGVLSHFQSGLMMTQIFIKMGYLLIFVSVVNFLYEI' A
#
# COMPACT_ATOMS: atom_id res chain seq x y z
N MET A 1 13.39 -21.05 -7.99
CA MET A 1 13.46 -19.57 -8.08
C MET A 1 12.18 -18.93 -8.60
N LYS A 2 11.46 -19.51 -9.59
CA LYS A 2 10.11 -19.04 -10.01
C LYS A 2 9.09 -18.90 -8.87
N ALA A 3 9.13 -19.79 -7.89
CA ALA A 3 8.24 -19.73 -6.72
C ALA A 3 8.47 -18.48 -5.86
N VAL A 4 9.70 -17.96 -5.77
CA VAL A 4 10.01 -16.74 -5.02
C VAL A 4 9.44 -15.52 -5.73
N ASN A 5 9.62 -15.42 -7.05
CA ASN A 5 9.05 -14.32 -7.85
C ASN A 5 7.52 -14.31 -7.77
N LEU A 6 6.88 -15.48 -7.91
CA LEU A 6 5.43 -15.62 -7.78
C LEU A 6 4.93 -15.26 -6.36
N PHE A 7 5.68 -15.64 -5.32
CA PHE A 7 5.37 -15.25 -3.95
C PHE A 7 5.48 -13.74 -3.75
N LEU A 8 6.56 -13.12 -4.22
CA LEU A 8 6.78 -11.67 -4.15
C LEU A 8 5.71 -10.89 -4.91
N LEU A 9 5.33 -11.36 -6.10
CA LEU A 9 4.24 -10.79 -6.90
C LEU A 9 2.90 -10.89 -6.16
N ALA A 10 2.55 -12.07 -5.66
CA ALA A 10 1.33 -12.27 -4.88
C ALA A 10 1.29 -11.40 -3.62
N SER A 11 2.45 -11.20 -2.97
CA SER A 11 2.59 -10.34 -1.80
C SER A 11 2.29 -8.88 -2.12
N ILE A 12 2.86 -8.34 -3.21
CA ILE A 12 2.61 -6.96 -3.66
C ILE A 12 1.12 -6.76 -3.97
N ILE A 13 0.51 -7.68 -4.72
CA ILE A 13 -0.92 -7.63 -5.05
C ILE A 13 -1.77 -7.64 -3.79
N GLY A 14 -1.46 -8.50 -2.81
CA GLY A 14 -2.16 -8.55 -1.53
C GLY A 14 -2.07 -7.23 -0.74
N VAL A 15 -0.89 -6.60 -0.74
CA VAL A 15 -0.69 -5.28 -0.11
C VAL A 15 -1.54 -4.21 -0.78
N GLU A 16 -1.57 -4.13 -2.12
CA GLU A 16 -2.38 -3.16 -2.85
C GLU A 16 -3.89 -3.36 -2.61
N LEU A 17 -4.35 -4.60 -2.57
CA LEU A 17 -5.73 -4.91 -2.24
C LEU A 17 -6.11 -4.44 -0.83
N ILE A 18 -5.26 -4.67 0.17
CA ILE A 18 -5.50 -4.19 1.54
C ILE A 18 -5.49 -2.65 1.58
N LEU A 19 -4.57 -2.01 0.86
CA LEU A 19 -4.50 -0.55 0.78
C LEU A 19 -5.79 0.04 0.20
N GLY A 20 -6.34 -0.57 -0.85
CA GLY A 20 -7.58 -0.11 -1.47
C GLY A 20 -8.84 -0.45 -0.66
N ILE A 21 -8.96 -1.68 -0.19
CA ILE A 21 -10.19 -2.18 0.45
C ILE A 21 -10.31 -1.72 1.90
N VAL A 22 -9.20 -1.66 2.64
CA VAL A 22 -9.22 -1.40 4.09
C VAL A 22 -8.65 -0.02 4.41
N VAL A 23 -7.47 0.31 3.90
CA VAL A 23 -6.75 1.54 4.33
C VAL A 23 -7.40 2.79 3.75
N ALA A 24 -7.76 2.81 2.47
CA ALA A 24 -8.41 3.95 1.83
C ALA A 24 -9.71 4.37 2.55
N PRO A 25 -10.68 3.48 2.86
CA PRO A 25 -11.87 3.89 3.58
C PRO A 25 -11.58 4.34 5.02
N THR A 26 -10.58 3.73 5.67
CA THR A 26 -10.15 4.14 7.01
C THR A 26 -9.60 5.57 7.05
N ILE A 27 -8.95 6.02 5.98
CA ILE A 27 -8.33 7.35 5.91
C ILE A 27 -9.30 8.41 5.37
N PHE A 28 -10.09 8.09 4.35
CA PHE A 28 -10.99 9.05 3.70
C PHE A 28 -12.38 9.12 4.34
N PHE A 29 -12.80 8.08 5.07
CA PHE A 29 -14.07 8.05 5.80
C PHE A 29 -13.87 7.70 7.29
N PRO A 30 -13.03 8.46 8.02
CA PRO A 30 -12.71 8.17 9.41
C PRO A 30 -13.94 8.23 10.32
N GLN A 31 -14.98 9.01 9.99
CA GLN A 31 -16.22 9.08 10.77
C GLN A 31 -16.92 7.72 10.94
N ASN A 32 -16.78 6.82 9.97
CA ASN A 32 -17.46 5.52 9.98
C ASN A 32 -16.68 4.44 10.76
N LEU A 33 -15.40 4.69 11.08
CA LEU A 33 -14.46 3.67 11.54
C LEU A 33 -13.68 4.06 12.80
N ILE A 34 -13.25 5.31 12.91
CA ILE A 34 -12.35 5.80 13.99
C ILE A 34 -13.03 6.90 14.83
N GLY A 35 -14.06 7.56 14.29
CA GLY A 35 -14.84 8.59 14.97
C GLY A 35 -14.79 9.95 14.27
N GLU A 36 -15.71 10.85 14.63
CA GLU A 36 -15.79 12.19 14.06
C GLU A 36 -14.67 13.11 14.58
N GLY A 37 -14.16 13.99 13.71
CA GLY A 37 -13.15 15.00 14.07
C GLY A 37 -11.70 14.51 14.19
N VAL A 38 -11.43 13.22 13.92
CA VAL A 38 -10.08 12.63 14.03
C VAL A 38 -9.15 13.12 12.91
N LEU A 39 -9.63 13.11 11.66
CA LEU A 39 -8.90 13.61 10.50
C LEU A 39 -9.79 14.54 9.67
N SER A 40 -9.24 15.70 9.31
CA SER A 40 -9.79 16.52 8.22
C SER A 40 -9.47 15.91 6.86
N HIS A 41 -10.28 16.18 5.83
CA HIS A 41 -10.02 15.70 4.45
C HIS A 41 -8.62 16.06 3.94
N PHE A 42 -8.11 17.23 4.29
CA PHE A 42 -6.75 17.65 3.93
C PHE A 42 -5.69 16.76 4.59
N GLN A 43 -5.83 16.48 5.90
CA GLN A 43 -4.94 15.57 6.61
C GLN A 43 -5.03 14.14 6.07
N SER A 44 -6.21 13.68 5.66
CA SER A 44 -6.41 12.38 5.02
C SER A 44 -5.63 12.29 3.72
N GLY A 45 -5.67 13.33 2.89
CA GLY A 45 -4.88 13.41 1.66
C GLY A 45 -3.37 13.36 1.92
N LEU A 46 -2.88 14.12 2.91
CA LEU A 46 -1.47 14.09 3.32
C LEU A 46 -1.05 12.70 3.81
N MET A 47 -1.87 12.06 4.64
CA MET A 47 -1.59 10.73 5.18
C MET A 47 -1.57 9.68 4.09
N MET A 48 -2.55 9.68 3.18
CA MET A 48 -2.61 8.74 2.06
C MET A 48 -1.43 8.92 1.10
N THR A 49 -1.00 10.16 0.86
CA THR A 49 0.19 10.44 0.04
C THR A 49 1.44 9.78 0.63
N GLN A 50 1.64 9.89 1.95
CA GLN A 50 2.78 9.26 2.62
C GLN A 50 2.72 7.73 2.56
N ILE A 51 1.52 7.15 2.63
CA ILE A 51 1.32 5.71 2.46
C ILE A 51 1.70 5.29 1.04
N PHE A 52 1.23 6.01 0.02
CA PHE A 52 1.60 5.73 -1.37
C PHE A 52 3.11 5.82 -1.61
N ILE A 53 3.79 6.82 -1.06
CA ILE A 53 5.25 6.95 -1.18
C ILE A 53 5.96 5.72 -0.57
N LYS A 54 5.59 5.34 0.66
CA LYS A 54 6.21 4.20 1.35
C LYS A 54 5.95 2.88 0.64
N MET A 55 4.74 2.66 0.14
CA MET A 55 4.36 1.45 -0.59
C MET A 55 4.99 1.43 -1.99
N GLY A 56 5.18 2.59 -2.61
CA GLY A 56 5.95 2.74 -3.84
C GLY A 56 7.41 2.32 -3.68
N TYR A 57 8.07 2.67 -2.57
CA TYR A 57 9.42 2.18 -2.29
C TYR A 57 9.48 0.66 -2.12
N LEU A 58 8.47 0.06 -1.48
CA LEU A 58 8.37 -1.41 -1.38
C LEU A 58 8.23 -2.05 -2.77
N LEU A 59 7.40 -1.48 -3.64
CA LEU A 59 7.20 -1.97 -5.00
C LEU A 59 8.47 -1.87 -5.86
N ILE A 60 9.18 -0.75 -5.77
CA ILE A 60 10.48 -0.58 -6.45
C ILE A 60 11.48 -1.62 -5.92
N PHE A 61 11.55 -1.81 -4.61
CA PHE A 61 12.45 -2.81 -4.01
C PHE A 61 12.17 -4.22 -4.54
N VAL A 62 10.90 -4.65 -4.52
CA VAL A 62 10.52 -5.99 -5.04
C VAL A 62 10.78 -6.11 -6.55
N SER A 63 10.59 -5.03 -7.30
CA SER A 63 10.91 -4.99 -8.73
C SER A 63 12.40 -5.18 -9.00
N VAL A 64 13.27 -4.48 -8.24
CA VAL A 64 14.73 -4.63 -8.34
C VAL A 64 15.17 -6.05 -7.97
N VAL A 65 14.60 -6.62 -6.91
CA VAL A 65 14.89 -8.01 -6.53
C VAL A 65 14.51 -8.95 -7.67
N ASN A 66 13.30 -8.87 -8.22
CA ASN A 66 12.90 -9.74 -9.33
C ASN A 66 13.81 -9.57 -10.56
N PHE A 67 14.17 -8.34 -10.92
CA PHE A 67 15.06 -8.07 -12.04
C PHE A 67 16.43 -8.73 -11.89
N LEU A 68 17.05 -8.63 -10.70
CA LEU A 68 18.34 -9.25 -10.40
C LEU A 68 18.30 -10.78 -10.38
N TYR A 69 17.15 -11.38 -10.04
CA TYR A 69 16.98 -12.83 -9.99
C TYR A 69 16.59 -13.45 -11.33
N GLU A 70 16.10 -12.64 -12.28
CA GLU A 70 15.68 -13.09 -13.60
C GLU A 70 16.80 -12.95 -14.66
N ILE A 71 17.79 -12.09 -14.39
CA ILE A 71 19.09 -12.04 -15.11
C ILE A 71 19.99 -13.21 -14.65
#